data_AF-A0A2N5H0H1-F1
#
_entry.id   AF-A0A2N5H0H1-F1
#
_cell.length_a   1.000
_cell.length_b   1.000
_cell.length_c   1.000
_cell.angle_alpha   90.00
_cell.angle_beta   90.00
_cell.angle_gamma   90.00
#
_symmetry.space_group_name_H-M   'P 1'
#
loop_
_entity.id
_entity.type
_entity.pdbx_description
1 polymer ?
#
loop_
_entity_poly.entity_id
_entity_poly.type
_entity_poly.pdbx_seq_one_letter_code
_entity_poly.pdbx_strand_id
1 'polypeptide(L)'
;MLVISLVVMALGILIIFVGYSLRRKGKTSFIAGNNEVFVPKNEKKLAERIGLVVILFGIETVLFPITFQVIHGIEGYYFAIVALVHIFIVFLLMLFDQMEI
;
A
#
# COMPACT_ATOMS: atom_id res chain seq x y z
N MET A 1 18.34 -0.79 18.16
CA MET A 1 17.80 -1.52 16.99
C MET A 1 16.38 -2.04 17.21
N LEU A 2 16.09 -2.74 18.32
CA LEU A 2 14.75 -3.23 18.64
C LEU A 2 13.64 -2.16 18.64
N VAL A 3 13.89 -0.99 19.25
CA VAL A 3 12.90 0.12 19.26
C VAL A 3 12.54 0.56 17.84
N ILE A 4 13.52 0.66 16.94
CA ILE A 4 13.30 1.03 15.54
C ILE A 4 12.46 -0.04 14.83
N SER A 5 12.77 -1.32 15.05
CA SER A 5 11.98 -2.43 14.51
C SER A 5 10.51 -2.37 14.97
N LEU A 6 10.25 -2.07 16.25
CA LEU A 6 8.90 -1.92 16.77
C LEU A 6 8.16 -0.72 16.16
N VAL A 7 8.85 0.39 15.94
CA VAL A 7 8.28 1.57 15.26
C VAL A 7 7.89 1.22 13.82
N VAL A 8 8.75 0.51 13.08
CA VAL A 8 8.43 0.05 11.72
C VAL A 8 7.22 -0.87 11.71
N MET A 9 7.14 -1.82 12.65
CA MET A 9 5.96 -2.69 12.78
C MET A 9 4.68 -1.89 13.09
N ALA A 10 4.75 -0.91 13.99
CA ALA A 10 3.61 -0.06 14.31
C ALA A 10 3.13 0.76 13.09
N LEU A 11 4.08 1.28 12.29
CA LEU A 11 3.75 1.94 11.02
C LEU A 11 3.11 0.96 10.02
N GLY A 12 3.61 -0.27 9.92
CA GLY A 12 2.99 -1.31 9.09
C GLY A 12 1.55 -1.60 9.49
N ILE A 13 1.25 -1.69 10.79
CA ILE A 13 -0.11 -1.84 11.31
C ILE A 13 -0.99 -0.65 10.93
N LEU A 14 -0.46 0.59 11.04
CA LEU A 14 -1.19 1.79 10.61
C LEU A 14 -1.52 1.76 9.12
N ILE A 15 -0.57 1.30 8.27
CA ILE A 15 -0.78 1.14 6.84
C ILE A 15 -1.89 0.11 6.56
N ILE A 16 -1.89 -1.04 7.25
CA ILE A 16 -2.97 -2.04 7.15
C ILE A 16 -4.32 -1.41 7.48
N PHE A 17 -4.38 -0.63 8.57
CA PHE A 17 -5.60 0.06 8.98
C PHE A 17 -6.09 1.06 7.92
N VAL A 18 -5.19 1.83 7.31
CA VAL A 18 -5.52 2.75 6.21
C VAL A 18 -6.08 1.96 5.02
N GLY A 19 -5.44 0.87 4.61
CA GLY A 19 -5.92 0.02 3.52
C GLY A 19 -7.30 -0.57 3.80
N TYR A 20 -7.54 -1.06 5.03
CA TYR A 20 -8.87 -1.53 5.46
C TYR A 20 -9.93 -0.41 5.41
N SER A 21 -9.58 0.79 5.88
CA SER A 21 -10.45 1.96 5.85
C SER A 21 -10.82 2.37 4.42
N LEU A 22 -9.87 2.33 3.47
CA LEU A 22 -10.12 2.56 2.05
C LEU A 22 -11.14 1.57 1.49
N ARG A 23 -10.95 0.27 1.75
CA ARG A 23 -11.89 -0.78 1.32
C ARG A 23 -13.28 -0.58 1.90
N ARG A 24 -13.37 -0.22 3.18
CA ARG A 24 -14.66 -0.03 3.87
C ARG A 24 -15.40 1.22 3.41
N LYS A 25 -14.68 2.32 3.18
CA LYS A 25 -15.30 3.59 2.72
C LYS A 25 -15.65 3.55 1.24
N GLY A 26 -14.95 2.73 0.43
CA GLY A 26 -15.19 2.62 -1.00
C GLY A 26 -14.91 3.92 -1.77
N LYS A 27 -14.07 4.79 -1.20
CA LYS A 27 -13.73 6.10 -1.76
C LYS A 27 -12.22 6.23 -1.97
N THR A 28 -11.81 6.83 -3.07
CA THR A 28 -10.41 7.09 -3.41
C THR A 28 -10.05 8.57 -3.30
N SER A 29 -10.75 9.31 -2.44
CA SER A 29 -10.63 10.77 -2.29
C SER A 29 -9.19 11.23 -1.96
N PHE A 30 -8.36 10.37 -1.38
CA PHE A 30 -6.93 10.62 -1.13
C PHE A 30 -6.10 10.76 -2.41
N ILE A 31 -6.49 10.10 -3.49
CA ILE A 31 -5.78 10.08 -4.78
C ILE A 31 -6.46 11.02 -5.79
N ALA A 32 -7.80 11.07 -5.75
CA ALA A 32 -8.59 11.85 -6.71
C ALA A 32 -8.45 13.38 -6.56
N GLY A 33 -7.86 13.87 -5.46
CA GLY A 33 -7.69 15.31 -5.23
C GLY A 33 -9.01 16.07 -5.35
N ASN A 34 -10.08 15.56 -4.73
CA ASN A 34 -11.44 16.08 -4.87
C ASN A 34 -11.95 16.17 -6.33
N ASN A 35 -11.64 15.17 -7.17
CA ASN A 35 -11.99 15.09 -8.59
C ASN A 35 -11.28 16.10 -9.51
N GLU A 36 -10.29 16.85 -9.03
CA GLU A 36 -9.53 17.77 -9.88
C GLU A 36 -8.39 17.07 -10.63
N VAL A 37 -7.86 15.98 -10.06
CA VAL A 37 -6.68 15.27 -10.62
C VAL A 37 -7.05 13.97 -11.32
N PHE A 38 -8.05 13.26 -10.78
CA PHE A 38 -8.48 11.97 -11.31
C PHE A 38 -9.93 11.71 -10.92
N VAL A 39 -10.76 11.31 -11.90
CA VAL A 39 -12.15 10.91 -11.67
C VAL A 39 -12.26 9.40 -11.89
N PRO A 40 -12.43 8.61 -10.81
CA PRO A 40 -12.56 7.16 -10.93
C PRO A 40 -13.84 6.79 -11.70
N LYS A 41 -13.74 5.87 -12.66
CA LYS A 41 -14.92 5.32 -13.35
C LYS A 41 -15.70 4.39 -12.44
N ASN A 42 -15.02 3.55 -11.66
CA ASN A 42 -15.62 2.70 -10.65
C ASN A 42 -14.90 2.87 -9.30
N GLU A 43 -15.22 3.95 -8.60
CA GLU A 43 -14.56 4.34 -7.35
C GLU A 43 -14.55 3.22 -6.30
N LYS A 44 -15.66 2.49 -6.15
CA LYS A 44 -15.75 1.40 -5.18
C LYS A 44 -14.80 0.24 -5.50
N LYS A 45 -14.77 -0.21 -6.77
CA LYS A 45 -13.87 -1.29 -7.23
C LYS A 45 -12.41 -0.86 -7.13
N LEU A 46 -12.11 0.38 -7.51
CA LEU A 46 -10.76 0.94 -7.44
C LEU A 46 -10.29 1.08 -5.98
N ALA A 47 -11.13 1.61 -5.09
CA ALA A 47 -10.84 1.71 -3.66
C ALA A 47 -10.62 0.33 -3.02
N GLU A 48 -11.37 -0.69 -3.44
CA GLU A 48 -11.17 -2.05 -2.97
C GLU A 48 -9.80 -2.61 -3.40
N ARG A 49 -9.46 -2.47 -4.69
CA ARG A 49 -8.18 -2.95 -5.25
C ARG A 49 -6.99 -2.20 -4.65
N ILE A 50 -7.03 -0.88 -4.58
CA ILE A 50 -5.97 -0.06 -3.97
C ILE A 50 -5.84 -0.38 -2.48
N GLY A 51 -6.97 -0.49 -1.77
CA GLY A 51 -6.95 -0.86 -0.35
C GLY A 51 -6.32 -2.23 -0.10
N LEU A 52 -6.50 -3.21 -0.99
CA LEU A 52 -5.80 -4.50 -0.93
C LEU A 52 -4.28 -4.32 -1.06
N VAL A 53 -3.82 -3.55 -2.06
CA VAL A 53 -2.40 -3.26 -2.27
C VAL A 53 -1.78 -2.59 -1.04
N VAL A 54 -2.48 -1.62 -0.44
CA VAL A 54 -2.03 -0.96 0.79
C VAL A 54 -1.95 -1.93 1.97
N ILE A 55 -2.93 -2.83 2.13
CA ILE A 55 -2.89 -3.86 3.18
C ILE A 55 -1.68 -4.78 3.00
N LEU A 56 -1.43 -5.25 1.78
CA LEU A 56 -0.29 -6.13 1.48
C LEU A 56 1.04 -5.45 1.83
N PHE A 57 1.22 -4.20 1.41
CA PHE A 57 2.41 -3.41 1.76
C PHE A 57 2.57 -3.25 3.28
N GLY A 58 1.47 -3.01 4.00
CA GLY A 58 1.49 -2.92 5.45
C GLY A 58 1.92 -4.23 6.12
N ILE A 59 1.44 -5.38 5.62
CA ILE A 59 1.87 -6.71 6.09
C ILE A 59 3.37 -6.91 5.86
N GLU A 60 3.87 -6.62 4.66
CA GLU A 60 5.30 -6.70 4.35
C GLU A 60 6.12 -5.78 5.25
N THR A 61 5.63 -4.58 5.55
CA THR A 61 6.27 -3.62 6.46
C THR A 61 6.37 -4.18 7.88
N VAL A 62 5.33 -4.86 8.38
CA VAL A 62 5.35 -5.52 9.69
C VAL A 62 6.35 -6.69 9.71
N LEU A 63 6.41 -7.47 8.63
CA LEU A 63 7.29 -8.63 8.53
C LEU A 63 8.74 -8.27 8.23
N PHE A 64 9.00 -7.08 7.66
CA PHE A 64 10.34 -6.69 7.22
C PHE A 64 11.40 -6.74 8.34
N PRO A 65 11.19 -6.18 9.54
CA PRO A 65 12.20 -6.27 10.59
C PRO A 65 12.49 -7.71 11.04
N ILE A 66 11.52 -8.62 10.96
CA ILE A 66 11.69 -10.04 11.30
C ILE A 66 12.54 -10.72 10.23
N THR A 67 12.16 -10.56 8.97
CA THR A 67 12.88 -11.16 7.84
C THR A 67 14.30 -10.62 7.70
N PHE A 68 14.49 -9.31 7.93
CA PHE A 68 15.80 -8.66 7.95
C PHE A 68 16.74 -9.23 9.03
N GLN A 69 16.20 -9.69 10.16
CA GLN A 69 17.01 -10.26 11.25
C GLN A 69 17.28 -11.77 11.07
N VAL A 70 16.34 -12.50 10.46
CA VAL A 70 16.40 -13.97 10.38
C VAL A 70 17.05 -14.48 9.09
N ILE A 71 16.92 -13.74 7.98
CA ILE A 71 17.39 -14.18 6.67
C ILE A 71 18.68 -13.45 6.31
N HIS A 72 19.78 -14.19 6.26
CA HIS A 72 21.07 -13.65 5.83
C HIS A 72 21.00 -13.16 4.38
N GLY A 73 21.55 -11.97 4.12
CA GLY A 73 21.62 -11.36 2.79
C GLY A 73 20.43 -10.48 2.42
N ILE A 74 19.42 -10.31 3.29
CA ILE A 74 18.39 -9.27 3.10
C ILE A 74 18.94 -7.92 3.55
N GLU A 75 18.95 -6.97 2.63
CA GLU A 75 19.30 -5.58 2.83
C GLU A 75 18.08 -4.64 2.75
N GLY A 76 18.21 -3.45 3.32
CA GLY A 76 17.13 -2.45 3.34
C GLY A 76 16.67 -1.98 1.97
N TYR A 77 17.53 -2.02 0.96
CA TYR A 77 17.16 -1.58 -0.39
C TYR A 77 16.15 -2.53 -1.07
N TYR A 78 16.11 -3.82 -0.70
CA TYR A 78 15.09 -4.73 -1.22
C TYR A 78 13.69 -4.29 -0.80
N PHE A 79 13.55 -3.80 0.44
CA PHE A 79 12.29 -3.26 0.92
C PHE A 79 11.88 -1.99 0.16
N ALA A 80 12.84 -1.14 -0.21
CA ALA A 80 12.58 0.02 -1.06
C ALA A 80 12.09 -0.39 -2.46
N ILE A 81 12.65 -1.46 -3.06
CA ILE A 81 12.18 -2.01 -4.33
C ILE A 81 10.74 -2.51 -4.21
N VAL A 82 10.43 -3.25 -3.14
CA VAL A 82 9.06 -3.74 -2.87
C VAL A 82 8.07 -2.57 -2.71
N ALA A 83 8.46 -1.49 -2.02
CA ALA A 83 7.64 -0.30 -1.89
C ALA A 83 7.38 0.37 -3.26
N LEU A 84 8.40 0.46 -4.12
CA LEU A 84 8.24 0.97 -5.49
C LEU A 84 7.27 0.12 -6.31
N VAL A 85 7.34 -1.21 -6.20
CA VAL A 85 6.41 -2.12 -6.89
C VAL A 85 4.97 -1.83 -6.48
N HIS A 86 4.69 -1.61 -5.20
CA HIS A 86 3.34 -1.26 -4.73
C HIS A 86 2.86 0.06 -5.33
N ILE A 87 3.73 1.07 -5.42
CA ILE A 87 3.42 2.36 -6.06
C ILE A 87 3.08 2.14 -7.55
N PHE A 88 3.89 1.37 -8.27
CA PHE A 88 3.61 1.04 -9.68
C PHE A 88 2.29 0.31 -9.86
N ILE A 89 1.97 -0.65 -8.99
CA ILE A 89 0.69 -1.36 -9.02
C ILE A 89 -0.48 -0.38 -8.84
N VAL A 90 -0.39 0.58 -7.92
CA VAL A 90 -1.45 1.59 -7.73
C VAL A 90 -1.65 2.42 -9.01
N PHE A 91 -0.57 2.85 -9.67
CA PHE A 91 -0.68 3.55 -10.95
C PHE A 91 -1.32 2.70 -12.05
N LEU A 92 -0.95 1.42 -12.16
CA LEU A 92 -1.58 0.50 -13.12
C LEU A 92 -3.07 0.32 -12.84
N LEU A 93 -3.47 0.21 -11.57
CA LEU A 93 -4.88 0.12 -11.19
C LEU A 93 -5.66 1.36 -11.59
N MET A 94 -5.08 2.55 -11.44
CA MET A 94 -5.68 3.80 -11.91
C MET A 94 -5.83 3.84 -13.43
N LEU A 95 -4.81 3.39 -14.18
CA LEU A 95 -4.88 3.29 -15.64
C LEU A 95 -5.96 2.30 -16.11
N PHE A 96 -6.02 1.12 -15.51
CA PHE A 96 -7.04 0.12 -15.84
C PHE A 96 -8.46 0.60 -15.54
N ASP A 97 -8.66 1.35 -14.45
CA ASP A 97 -9.95 1.99 -14.17
C ASP A 97 -10.36 2.95 -15.29
N GLN A 98 -9.42 3.73 -15.85
CA GLN A 98 -9.71 4.63 -16.98
C GLN A 98 -9.94 3.90 -18.30
N MET A 99 -9.27 2.77 -18.52
CA MET A 99 -9.45 1.93 -19.71
C MET A 99 -10.70 1.03 -19.64
N GLU A 100 -11.44 1.05 -18.53
CA GLU A 100 -12.59 0.16 -18.27
C GLU A 100 -12.24 -1.35 -18.24
N ILE A 101 -11.03 -1.68 -17.78
CA ILE A 101 -10.52 -3.06 -17.65
C ILE A 101 -10.58 -3.56 -16.18
#